data_AF-A0A3M0NQR2-F1
#
_entry.id   AF-A0A3M0NQR2-F1
#
_cell.length_a   1.000
_cell.length_b   1.000
_cell.length_c   1.000
_cell.angle_alpha   90.00
_cell.angle_beta   90.00
_cell.angle_gamma   90.00
#
_symmetry.space_group_name_H-M   'P 1'
#
loop_
_entity.id
_entity.type
_entity.pdbx_description
1 polymer ?
#
loop_
_entity_poly.entity_id
_entity_poly.type
_entity_poly.pdbx_seq_one_letter_code
_entity_poly.pdbx_strand_id
1 'polypeptide(L)'
;MKKNKLAVLAGIATIFTFSLTGNQTSQEVMAKPSNKITVAYTLNVNKKNIKNKKVKLSKHATVMSGLKKAWRVKSTNGFITAIDGKSQDTHKQIYWTYTINGKFANKGAAEQKVNNHDKVKFTLAKMN
;
A
#
# COMPACT_ATOMS: atom_id res chain seq x y z
N MET A 1 28.26 -45.65 -23.96
CA MET A 1 29.64 -45.16 -23.73
C MET A 1 29.61 -44.13 -22.60
N LYS A 2 30.54 -44.28 -21.62
CA LYS A 2 30.92 -43.39 -20.49
C LYS A 2 29.75 -42.94 -19.56
N LYS A 3 29.43 -43.53 -18.40
CA LYS A 3 30.17 -44.05 -17.21
C LYS A 3 31.15 -43.04 -16.59
N ASN A 4 30.84 -42.60 -15.37
CA ASN A 4 31.69 -42.45 -14.16
C ASN A 4 30.75 -42.00 -13.01
N LYS A 5 30.31 -42.85 -12.06
CA LYS A 5 30.96 -43.52 -10.92
C LYS A 5 31.43 -42.59 -9.78
N LEU A 6 30.59 -42.53 -8.73
CA LEU A 6 30.83 -42.82 -7.30
C LEU A 6 32.10 -42.28 -6.61
N ALA A 7 31.92 -41.58 -5.49
CA ALA A 7 32.66 -41.84 -4.24
C ALA A 7 31.95 -41.22 -3.03
N VAL A 8 31.41 -42.08 -2.18
CA VAL A 8 31.15 -41.87 -0.74
C VAL A 8 32.45 -42.19 0.00
N LEU A 9 32.82 -41.42 1.03
CA LEU A 9 33.58 -41.82 2.24
C LEU A 9 33.99 -40.53 3.00
N ALA A 10 34.16 -40.44 4.30
CA ALA A 10 33.56 -41.01 5.51
C ALA A 10 34.29 -40.34 6.69
N GLY A 11 33.58 -40.11 7.79
CA GLY A 11 34.14 -40.03 9.15
C GLY A 11 34.46 -38.63 9.68
N ILE A 12 34.40 -38.33 10.98
CA ILE A 12 34.11 -38.99 12.28
C ILE A 12 33.85 -37.77 13.19
N ALA A 13 32.81 -37.67 14.02
CA ALA A 13 32.77 -38.24 15.36
C ALA A 13 31.39 -37.98 15.98
N THR A 14 30.72 -39.04 16.38
CA THR A 14 29.79 -39.03 17.51
C THR A 14 30.56 -38.67 18.77
N ILE A 15 30.04 -37.79 19.62
CA ILE A 15 30.11 -37.89 21.10
C ILE A 15 29.18 -36.84 21.74
N PHE A 16 28.28 -37.39 22.56
CA PHE A 16 27.61 -36.83 23.75
C PHE A 16 26.56 -35.72 23.63
N THR A 17 25.32 -36.16 23.75
CA THR A 17 24.18 -35.47 24.36
C THR A 17 24.48 -34.95 25.78
N PHE A 18 24.16 -33.67 26.02
CA PHE A 18 23.75 -33.20 27.35
C PHE A 18 22.54 -32.27 27.19
N SER A 19 21.39 -32.72 27.68
CA SER A 19 20.15 -31.98 27.69
C SER A 19 20.19 -30.94 28.81
N LEU A 20 20.05 -29.65 28.48
CA LEU A 20 19.67 -28.63 29.43
C LEU A 20 18.41 -27.90 28.93
N THR A 21 17.43 -27.95 29.82
CA THR A 21 16.08 -27.42 29.81
C THR A 21 15.95 -25.95 29.38
N GLY A 22 14.95 -25.69 28.53
CA GLY A 22 14.00 -24.58 28.68
C GLY A 22 14.53 -23.15 28.53
N ASN A 23 14.51 -22.62 27.31
CA ASN A 23 13.77 -21.39 26.96
C ASN A 23 13.88 -21.17 25.44
N GLN A 24 12.81 -21.46 24.70
CA GLN A 24 12.66 -20.95 23.34
C GLN A 24 12.29 -19.47 23.44
N THR A 25 13.29 -18.60 23.66
CA THR A 25 13.12 -17.19 23.31
C THR A 25 13.16 -17.13 21.79
N SER A 26 11.97 -17.16 21.18
CA SER A 26 11.77 -16.67 19.82
C SER A 26 12.43 -15.30 19.73
N GLN A 27 13.54 -15.21 18.99
CA GLN A 27 14.05 -13.92 18.55
C GLN A 27 12.99 -13.30 17.64
N GLU A 28 12.13 -12.49 18.25
CA GLU A 28 11.31 -11.54 17.53
C GLU A 28 12.28 -10.55 16.87
N VAL A 29 12.53 -10.74 15.58
CA VAL A 29 13.32 -9.83 14.78
C VAL A 29 12.55 -8.50 14.77
N MET A 30 12.89 -7.59 15.68
CA MET A 30 12.33 -6.25 15.72
C MET A 30 12.55 -5.60 14.35
N ALA A 31 11.48 -5.55 13.55
CA ALA A 31 11.50 -4.92 12.24
C ALA A 31 11.89 -3.45 12.42
N LYS A 32 13.07 -3.08 11.92
CA LYS A 32 13.58 -1.70 11.89
C LYS A 32 12.46 -0.77 11.39
N PRO A 33 12.17 0.37 12.02
CA PRO A 33 11.03 1.20 11.65
C PRO A 33 11.13 1.58 10.17
N SER A 34 10.26 0.98 9.36
CA SER A 34 10.16 1.26 7.95
C SER A 34 9.78 2.74 7.76
N ASN A 35 10.63 3.49 7.08
CA ASN A 35 10.31 4.86 6.65
C ASN A 35 9.27 4.89 5.51
N LYS A 36 8.73 3.72 5.15
CA LYS A 36 7.66 3.56 4.18
C LYS A 36 6.36 3.13 4.85
N ILE A 37 5.26 3.64 4.32
CA ILE A 37 3.89 3.28 4.67
C ILE A 37 3.21 2.68 3.44
N THR A 38 2.26 1.78 3.65
CA THR A 38 1.43 1.20 2.60
C THR A 38 0.01 1.71 2.75
N VAL A 39 -0.53 2.32 1.70
CA VAL A 39 -1.87 2.92 1.69
C VAL A 39 -2.69 2.27 0.58
N ALA A 40 -3.93 1.93 0.88
CA ALA A 40 -4.88 1.38 -0.09
C ALA A 40 -5.70 2.51 -0.70
N TYR A 41 -5.74 2.56 -2.03
CA TYR A 41 -6.50 3.51 -2.80
C TYR A 41 -7.60 2.81 -3.60
N THR A 42 -8.80 3.37 -3.57
CA THR A 42 -9.97 2.88 -4.29
C THR A 42 -10.55 4.00 -5.15
N LEU A 43 -10.91 3.69 -6.40
CA LEU A 43 -11.69 4.57 -7.26
C LEU A 43 -13.11 4.05 -7.37
N ASN A 44 -14.07 4.90 -7.02
CA ASN A 44 -15.49 4.70 -7.24
C ASN A 44 -16.00 5.73 -8.25
N VAL A 45 -16.79 5.27 -9.23
CA VAL A 45 -17.48 6.13 -10.19
C VAL A 45 -18.93 5.67 -10.25
N ASN A 46 -19.88 6.59 -10.14
CA ASN A 46 -21.31 6.28 -10.20
C ASN A 46 -21.72 5.15 -9.23
N LYS A 47 -21.28 5.25 -7.97
CA LYS A 47 -21.52 4.26 -6.89
C LYS A 47 -20.90 2.86 -7.10
N LYS A 48 -20.13 2.64 -8.17
CA LYS A 48 -19.44 1.37 -8.42
C LYS A 48 -17.94 1.50 -8.17
N ASN A 49 -17.37 0.49 -7.52
CA ASN A 49 -15.91 0.35 -7.42
C ASN A 49 -15.36 -0.07 -8.78
N ILE A 50 -14.44 0.72 -9.33
CA ILE A 50 -13.86 0.46 -10.64
C ILE A 50 -12.40 0.00 -10.55
N LYS A 51 -11.64 0.46 -9.55
CA LYS A 51 -10.20 0.15 -9.41
C LYS A 51 -9.77 0.19 -7.95
N ASN A 52 -8.84 -0.69 -7.58
CA ASN A 52 -8.17 -0.70 -6.27
C ASN A 52 -6.66 -0.87 -6.47
N LYS A 53 -5.85 -0.12 -5.72
CA LYS A 53 -4.38 -0.24 -5.74
C LYS A 53 -3.82 -0.04 -4.34
N LYS A 54 -2.79 -0.82 -3.98
CA LYS A 54 -1.98 -0.56 -2.78
C LYS A 54 -0.69 0.13 -3.20
N VAL A 55 -0.33 1.22 -2.53
CA VAL A 55 0.83 2.03 -2.87
C VAL A 55 1.76 2.17 -1.68
N LYS A 56 3.05 1.89 -1.89
CA LYS A 56 4.11 2.17 -0.92
C LYS A 56 4.57 3.64 -1.05
N LEU A 57 4.48 4.38 0.04
CA LEU A 57 4.80 5.81 0.15
C LEU A 57 5.83 6.06 1.26
N SER A 58 6.48 7.22 1.25
CA SER A 58 7.26 7.67 2.42
C SER A 58 6.33 8.05 3.57
N LYS A 59 6.85 8.02 4.80
CA LYS A 59 6.18 8.65 5.94
C LYS A 59 5.86 10.12 5.63
N HIS A 60 4.73 10.60 6.17
CA HIS A 60 4.19 11.95 5.97
C HIS A 60 3.83 12.32 4.53
N ALA A 61 3.78 11.35 3.61
CA ALA A 61 3.24 11.57 2.27
C ALA A 61 1.77 12.00 2.33
N THR A 62 1.35 12.71 1.29
CA THR A 62 -0.02 13.21 1.16
C THR A 62 -0.88 12.27 0.33
N VAL A 63 -2.20 12.40 0.48
CA VAL A 63 -3.19 11.68 -0.32
C VAL A 63 -2.94 11.85 -1.81
N MET A 64 -2.65 13.08 -2.26
CA MET A 64 -2.34 13.40 -3.66
C MET A 64 -1.09 12.68 -4.15
N SER A 65 -0.05 12.59 -3.31
CA SER A 65 1.20 11.90 -3.66
C SER A 65 0.96 10.42 -3.93
N GLY A 66 0.15 9.77 -3.09
CA GLY A 66 -0.23 8.38 -3.31
C GLY A 66 -1.16 8.18 -4.51
N LEU A 67 -2.10 9.09 -4.71
CA LEU A 67 -2.99 9.06 -5.86
C LEU A 67 -2.22 9.18 -7.18
N LYS A 68 -1.30 10.14 -7.30
CA LYS A 68 -0.45 10.33 -8.49
C LYS A 68 0.46 9.13 -8.79
N LYS A 69 0.85 8.39 -7.76
CA LYS A 69 1.62 7.14 -7.92
C LYS A 69 0.73 5.96 -8.33
N ALA A 70 -0.55 5.98 -7.99
CA ALA A 70 -1.51 4.94 -8.37
C ALA A 70 -2.02 5.12 -9.80
N TRP A 71 -2.34 6.35 -10.22
CA TRP A 71 -2.96 6.66 -11.52
C TRP A 71 -2.52 8.02 -12.05
N ARG A 72 -2.80 8.27 -13.33
CA ARG A 72 -2.65 9.60 -13.93
C ARG A 72 -3.69 10.55 -13.37
N VAL A 73 -3.26 11.68 -12.82
CA VAL A 73 -4.13 12.69 -12.19
C VAL A 73 -3.98 14.02 -12.91
N LYS A 74 -5.09 14.68 -13.18
CA LYS A 74 -5.13 16.11 -13.53
C LYS A 74 -5.69 16.88 -12.33
N SER A 75 -5.09 18.02 -12.05
CA SER A 75 -5.51 18.90 -10.96
C SER A 75 -5.33 20.36 -11.34
N THR A 76 -6.24 21.21 -10.89
CA THR A 76 -6.20 22.66 -11.05
C THR A 76 -6.36 23.30 -9.67
N ASN A 77 -5.46 24.19 -9.27
CA ASN A 77 -5.50 24.88 -7.97
C ASN A 77 -5.67 23.94 -6.77
N GLY A 78 -5.02 22.76 -6.80
CA GLY A 78 -5.10 21.76 -5.73
C GLY A 78 -6.35 20.86 -5.78
N PHE A 79 -7.34 21.17 -6.62
CA PHE A 79 -8.52 20.33 -6.84
C PHE A 79 -8.26 19.28 -7.92
N ILE A 80 -8.73 18.06 -7.68
CA ILE A 80 -8.57 16.95 -8.64
C ILE A 80 -9.66 17.06 -9.71
N THR A 81 -9.27 17.39 -10.93
CA THR A 81 -10.19 17.54 -12.07
C THR A 81 -10.36 16.25 -12.86
N ALA A 82 -9.36 15.36 -12.87
CA ALA A 82 -9.50 14.03 -13.45
C ALA A 82 -8.60 12.99 -12.80
N ILE A 83 -9.07 11.75 -12.74
CA ILE A 83 -8.29 10.57 -12.35
C ILE A 83 -8.45 9.52 -13.43
N ASP A 84 -7.35 9.05 -13.99
CA ASP A 84 -7.31 7.95 -14.96
C ASP A 84 -8.23 8.17 -16.19
N GLY A 85 -8.28 9.42 -16.67
CA GLY A 85 -9.12 9.82 -17.80
C GLY A 85 -10.59 10.08 -17.45
N LYS A 86 -11.02 9.87 -16.19
CA LYS A 86 -12.36 10.23 -15.72
C LYS A 86 -12.35 11.65 -15.13
N SER A 87 -12.94 12.59 -15.86
CA SER A 87 -13.01 14.00 -15.49
C SER A 87 -14.27 14.34 -14.70
N GLN A 88 -14.19 15.41 -13.92
CA GLN A 88 -15.35 16.09 -13.35
C GLN A 88 -16.20 16.75 -14.45
N ASP A 89 -17.46 17.02 -14.12
CA ASP A 89 -18.40 17.78 -14.96
C ASP A 89 -19.11 18.80 -14.06
N THR A 90 -18.60 20.03 -14.07
CA THR A 90 -19.11 21.12 -13.22
C THR A 90 -20.55 21.51 -13.57
N HIS A 91 -20.91 21.47 -14.86
CA HIS A 91 -22.27 21.74 -15.33
C HIS A 91 -23.27 20.73 -14.78
N LYS A 92 -22.87 19.47 -14.63
CA LYS A 92 -23.69 18.41 -14.02
C LYS A 92 -23.49 18.27 -12.51
N GLN A 93 -22.67 19.13 -11.90
CA GLN A 93 -22.28 19.08 -10.49
C GLN A 93 -21.60 17.76 -10.08
N ILE A 94 -20.85 17.14 -10.99
CA ILE A 94 -20.15 15.88 -10.76
C ILE A 94 -18.71 16.17 -10.35
N TYR A 95 -18.34 15.79 -9.12
CA TYR A 95 -17.04 16.10 -8.52
C TYR A 95 -16.34 14.85 -7.97
N TRP A 96 -15.02 14.93 -7.91
CA TRP A 96 -14.17 14.00 -7.19
C TRP A 96 -14.11 14.40 -5.72
N THR A 97 -14.66 13.57 -4.87
CA THR A 97 -14.51 13.66 -3.41
C THR A 97 -13.67 12.48 -2.92
N TYR A 98 -13.20 12.55 -1.68
CA TYR A 98 -12.48 11.44 -1.09
C TYR A 98 -12.75 11.27 0.40
N THR A 99 -12.60 10.03 0.86
CA THR A 99 -12.66 9.66 2.27
C THR A 99 -11.42 8.90 2.68
N ILE A 100 -11.06 9.00 3.95
CA ILE A 100 -10.01 8.22 4.59
C ILE A 100 -10.65 7.37 5.67
N ASN A 101 -10.48 6.05 5.59
CA ASN A 101 -11.04 5.08 6.54
C ASN A 101 -12.56 5.26 6.75
N GLY A 102 -13.27 5.61 5.67
CA GLY A 102 -14.72 5.82 5.67
C GLY A 102 -15.18 7.22 6.10
N LYS A 103 -14.29 8.09 6.57
CA LYS A 103 -14.62 9.46 7.00
C LYS A 103 -14.21 10.49 5.95
N PHE A 104 -15.01 11.54 5.75
CA PHE A 104 -14.59 12.66 4.91
C PHE A 104 -13.38 13.36 5.51
N ALA A 105 -12.46 13.77 4.65
CA ALA A 105 -11.30 14.53 5.08
C ALA A 105 -11.63 16.03 5.10
N ASN A 106 -11.13 16.74 6.10
CA ASN A 106 -11.33 18.18 6.25
C ASN A 106 -10.35 19.03 5.42
N LYS A 107 -9.34 18.39 4.83
CA LYS A 107 -8.28 19.06 4.05
C LYS A 107 -8.32 18.63 2.59
N GLY A 108 -7.69 19.41 1.71
CA GLY A 108 -7.48 18.98 0.32
C GLY A 108 -6.54 17.78 0.22
N ALA A 109 -6.66 16.98 -0.83
CA ALA A 109 -5.80 15.81 -1.05
C ALA A 109 -4.29 16.16 -1.12
N ALA A 110 -3.97 17.39 -1.54
CA ALA A 110 -2.59 17.88 -1.58
C ALA A 110 -1.99 18.11 -0.18
N GLU A 111 -2.81 18.40 0.83
CA GLU A 111 -2.37 18.74 2.19
C GLU A 111 -2.59 17.60 3.19
N GLN A 112 -3.61 16.78 2.94
CA GLN A 112 -3.98 15.68 3.82
C GLN A 112 -2.89 14.61 3.80
N LYS A 113 -2.23 14.42 4.95
CA LYS A 113 -1.27 13.33 5.17
C LYS A 113 -2.00 11.99 5.33
N VAL A 114 -1.33 10.92 4.92
CA VAL A 114 -1.78 9.53 5.09
C VAL A 114 -0.87 8.78 6.07
N ASN A 115 -1.47 7.88 6.83
CA ASN A 115 -0.82 6.98 7.76
C ASN A 115 -0.72 5.57 7.18
N ASN A 116 0.07 4.72 7.83
CA ASN A 116 0.18 3.33 7.40
C ASN A 116 -1.16 2.61 7.50
N HIS A 117 -1.47 1.82 6.47
CA HIS A 117 -2.70 1.05 6.30
C HIS A 117 -3.98 1.88 6.11
N ASP A 118 -3.87 3.19 5.87
CA ASP A 118 -5.02 4.00 5.51
C ASP A 118 -5.70 3.50 4.24
N LYS A 119 -7.03 3.61 4.23
CA LYS A 119 -7.90 3.30 3.09
C LYS A 119 -8.47 4.60 2.54
N VAL A 120 -7.90 5.07 1.44
CA VAL A 120 -8.35 6.26 0.74
C VAL A 120 -9.30 5.85 -0.38
N LYS A 121 -10.53 6.35 -0.34
CA LYS A 121 -11.54 6.10 -1.38
C LYS A 121 -11.88 7.39 -2.09
N PHE A 122 -11.58 7.47 -3.38
CA PHE A 122 -12.03 8.54 -4.26
C PHE A 122 -13.35 8.17 -4.89
N THR A 123 -14.29 9.11 -4.91
CA THR A 123 -15.62 8.92 -5.49
C THR A 123 -15.92 10.05 -6.47
N LEU A 124 -16.25 9.69 -7.70
CA LEU A 124 -16.82 10.61 -8.70
C LEU A 124 -18.34 10.49 -8.65
N ALA A 125 -19.01 11.52 -8.16
CA ALA A 125 -20.45 11.54 -8.01
C ALA A 125 -21.02 12.96 -8.13
N LYS A 126 -22.31 13.04 -8.43
CA LYS A 126 -23.07 14.28 -8.39
C LYS A 126 -23.22 14.75 -6.93
N MET A 127 -22.87 16.01 -6.68
CA MET A 127 -23.16 16.72 -5.45
C MET A 127 -24.53 17.37 -5.63
N ASN A 128 -25.49 17.00 -4.78
CA ASN A 128 -26.83 17.61 -4.74
C ASN A 128 -26.87 18.68 -3.66
#